data_AF-A0A1R2APB4-F1
#
_entry.id   AF-A0A1R2APB4-F1
#
_cell.length_a   1.000
_cell.length_b   1.000
_cell.length_c   1.000
_cell.angle_alpha   90.00
_cell.angle_beta   90.00
_cell.angle_gamma   90.00
#
_symmetry.space_group_name_H-M   'P 1'
#
loop_
_entity.id
_entity.type
_entity.pdbx_description
1 polymer ?
#
loop_
_entity_poly.entity_id
_entity_poly.type
_entity_poly.pdbx_seq_one_letter_code
_entity_poly.pdbx_strand_id
1 'polypeptide(L)'
;MAKTCSYAEDCLFEPSAECSCRNPSVFLCEKHLQIHIRSPSTQNHKIKALIIPIQNESKQIILSELIKLRCNLSDFSLQYTNKVQDLVKNIYKKYHKSMGEIKNLDNSLKKLCEIVTRIQEVKLFEKNPPIAMILQHEKESLLGKFKELDLMKLDFLYKGQTIKARIIENVTKAMNKDFSDLVEGKCPNNHRLLLSLDTDIFYKYFAGIFSSVRCNICKSNISNQSLHCRLCFFDICTSCSNEKKYINYQRINCPQMHQMSWIPNISASYDSLSVSCNLCRTDYTGSGWRCQICDYDICPRCGILKGVLAPFVNPAICSLGHKLLCVEVPHEMPCVMCSERIDYPHWHCEECLYSLCLQCSALIGFGFARCDIGHQMVSYKKVKSSWSLRSDCCKECKKKLKDSGFACTSCKVYLCDGCLSVTPIKFMKSN
;
A
#
# COMPACT_ATOMS: atom_id res chain seq x y z
N MET A 1 -23.91 -46.07 -31.70
CA MET A 1 -22.70 -46.90 -31.73
C MET A 1 -22.02 -46.79 -30.37
N ALA A 2 -21.79 -47.90 -29.69
CA ALA A 2 -21.05 -47.90 -28.42
C ALA A 2 -19.60 -47.46 -28.70
N LYS A 3 -19.09 -46.50 -27.93
CA LYS A 3 -17.70 -46.03 -28.08
C LYS A 3 -16.77 -47.06 -27.43
N THR A 4 -15.80 -47.58 -28.17
CA THR A 4 -14.77 -48.49 -27.66
C THR A 4 -13.48 -47.72 -27.31
N CYS A 5 -12.66 -48.29 -26.43
CA CYS A 5 -11.37 -47.71 -26.06
C CYS A 5 -10.39 -47.71 -27.25
N SER A 6 -9.73 -46.58 -27.52
CA SER A 6 -8.91 -46.34 -28.72
C SER A 6 -7.49 -46.96 -28.69
N TYR A 7 -7.09 -47.64 -27.62
CA TYR A 7 -5.71 -48.13 -27.43
C TYR A 7 -5.46 -49.59 -27.86
N ALA A 8 -6.50 -50.38 -28.14
CA ALA A 8 -6.39 -51.73 -28.70
C ALA A 8 -7.74 -52.23 -29.21
N GLU A 9 -7.75 -52.97 -30.33
CA GLU A 9 -8.95 -53.65 -30.84
C GLU A 9 -9.52 -54.68 -29.83
N ASP A 10 -8.66 -55.18 -28.92
CA ASP A 10 -9.03 -56.15 -27.89
C ASP A 10 -9.37 -55.52 -26.52
N CYS A 11 -9.46 -54.18 -26.43
CA CYS A 11 -9.82 -53.55 -25.16
C CYS A 11 -11.34 -53.67 -24.90
N LEU A 12 -11.72 -54.69 -24.13
CA LEU A 12 -13.12 -54.96 -23.74
C LEU A 12 -13.70 -53.99 -22.71
N PHE A 13 -12.93 -53.01 -22.22
CA PHE A 13 -13.40 -52.05 -21.21
C PHE A 13 -14.04 -50.83 -21.84
N GLU A 14 -15.18 -50.41 -21.29
CA GLU A 14 -15.83 -49.17 -21.67
C GLU A 14 -14.92 -47.95 -21.37
N PRO A 15 -14.91 -46.93 -22.24
CA PRO A 15 -14.11 -45.74 -22.02
C PRO A 15 -14.65 -44.91 -20.84
N SER A 16 -13.75 -44.53 -19.91
CA SER A 16 -14.05 -43.67 -18.76
C SER A 16 -13.66 -42.20 -18.99
N ALA A 17 -12.89 -41.91 -20.04
CA ALA A 17 -12.49 -40.56 -20.39
C ALA A 17 -12.36 -40.36 -21.91
N GLU A 18 -12.60 -39.13 -22.36
CA GLU A 18 -12.25 -38.65 -23.70
C GLU A 18 -11.02 -37.72 -23.59
N CYS A 19 -10.05 -37.82 -24.51
CA CYS A 19 -8.92 -36.90 -24.63
C CYS A 19 -8.86 -36.31 -26.04
N SER A 20 -8.96 -34.97 -26.14
CA SER A 20 -8.84 -34.21 -27.40
C SER A 20 -7.39 -33.88 -27.79
N CYS A 21 -6.44 -34.67 -27.29
CA CYS A 21 -5.01 -34.54 -27.56
C CYS A 21 -4.62 -34.96 -28.98
N ARG A 22 -5.50 -35.68 -29.68
CA ARG A 22 -5.40 -36.07 -31.09
C ARG A 22 -6.70 -35.67 -31.79
N ASN A 23 -6.65 -35.55 -33.12
CA ASN A 23 -7.83 -35.38 -33.96
C ASN A 23 -7.94 -36.61 -34.89
N PRO A 24 -8.96 -37.47 -34.74
CA PRO A 24 -10.11 -37.36 -33.82
C PRO A 24 -9.73 -37.57 -32.33
N SER A 25 -10.60 -37.11 -31.40
CA SER A 25 -10.45 -37.39 -29.96
C SER A 25 -10.30 -38.89 -29.72
N VAL A 26 -9.47 -39.26 -28.73
CA VAL A 26 -9.31 -40.65 -28.29
C VAL A 26 -10.16 -40.93 -27.05
N PHE A 27 -10.81 -42.09 -27.02
CA PHE A 27 -11.59 -42.57 -25.88
C PHE A 27 -10.76 -43.60 -25.12
N LEU A 28 -10.61 -43.44 -23.82
CA LEU A 28 -9.70 -44.24 -23.01
C LEU A 28 -10.46 -44.84 -21.82
N CYS A 29 -10.29 -46.14 -21.60
CA CYS A 29 -10.65 -46.75 -20.32
C CYS A 29 -9.63 -46.36 -19.23
N GLU A 30 -9.96 -46.58 -17.96
CA GLU A 30 -9.15 -46.16 -16.82
C GLU A 30 -7.68 -46.61 -16.91
N LYS A 31 -7.45 -47.86 -17.31
CA LYS A 31 -6.10 -48.44 -17.46
C LYS A 31 -5.30 -47.72 -18.56
N HIS A 32 -5.92 -47.49 -19.71
CA HIS A 32 -5.27 -46.82 -20.84
C HIS A 32 -5.11 -45.32 -20.62
N LEU A 33 -5.99 -44.69 -19.83
CA LEU A 33 -5.84 -43.30 -19.41
C LEU A 33 -4.55 -43.10 -18.60
N GLN A 34 -4.26 -43.99 -17.64
CA GLN A 34 -3.04 -43.90 -16.84
C GLN A 34 -1.77 -44.09 -17.68
N ILE A 35 -1.78 -45.05 -18.63
CA ILE A 35 -0.67 -45.25 -19.57
C ILE A 35 -0.49 -44.02 -20.44
N HIS A 36 -1.60 -43.46 -20.93
CA HIS A 36 -1.60 -42.31 -21.83
C HIS A 36 -1.05 -41.05 -21.16
N ILE A 37 -1.46 -40.73 -19.93
CA ILE A 37 -0.96 -39.57 -19.17
C ILE A 37 0.55 -39.70 -18.85
N ARG A 38 1.04 -40.94 -18.64
CA ARG A 38 2.44 -41.22 -18.33
C ARG A 38 3.36 -41.26 -19.55
N SER A 39 2.83 -41.23 -20.78
CA SER A 39 3.64 -41.30 -21.99
C SER A 39 4.47 -40.02 -22.18
N PRO A 40 5.77 -40.09 -22.53
CA PRO A 40 6.57 -38.90 -22.83
C PRO A 40 6.05 -38.12 -24.04
N SER A 41 5.32 -38.80 -24.93
CA SER A 41 4.75 -38.22 -26.17
C SER A 41 3.58 -37.26 -25.94
N THR A 42 3.13 -37.09 -24.69
CA THR A 42 1.90 -36.35 -24.35
C THR A 42 2.12 -35.05 -23.57
N GLN A 43 3.30 -34.43 -23.67
CA GLN A 43 3.67 -33.21 -22.93
C GLN A 43 2.77 -31.97 -23.19
N ASN A 44 1.80 -32.03 -24.12
CA ASN A 44 0.90 -30.92 -24.45
C ASN A 44 -0.56 -31.11 -23.99
N HIS A 45 -0.86 -32.04 -23.08
CA HIS A 45 -2.21 -32.14 -22.52
C HIS A 45 -2.55 -30.91 -21.68
N LYS A 46 -3.37 -30.00 -22.22
CA LYS A 46 -4.14 -29.09 -21.38
C LYS A 46 -5.14 -29.94 -20.62
N ILE A 47 -5.03 -29.99 -19.29
CA ILE A 47 -5.91 -30.72 -18.35
C ILE A 47 -7.42 -30.50 -18.62
N LYS A 48 -7.78 -29.41 -19.31
CA LYS A 48 -9.12 -29.16 -19.87
C LYS A 48 -9.68 -30.27 -20.79
N ALA A 49 -8.85 -31.19 -21.28
CA ALA A 49 -9.24 -32.18 -22.27
C ALA A 49 -9.78 -33.50 -21.69
N LEU A 50 -9.82 -33.68 -20.36
CA LEU A 50 -10.33 -34.90 -19.72
C LEU A 50 -11.72 -34.66 -19.13
N ILE A 51 -12.74 -35.22 -19.77
CA ILE A 51 -14.10 -35.28 -19.22
C ILE A 51 -14.22 -36.62 -18.50
N ILE A 52 -14.02 -36.62 -17.18
CA ILE A 52 -14.37 -37.77 -16.33
C ILE A 52 -15.85 -37.61 -15.97
N PRO A 53 -16.74 -38.51 -16.39
CA PRO A 53 -18.13 -38.51 -15.97
C PRO A 53 -18.19 -38.94 -14.51
N ILE A 54 -18.00 -37.99 -13.59
CA ILE A 54 -18.28 -38.21 -12.18
C ILE A 54 -19.80 -38.33 -12.07
N GLN A 55 -20.29 -39.48 -11.58
CA GLN A 55 -21.71 -39.67 -11.30
C GLN A 55 -22.23 -38.52 -10.42
N ASN A 56 -23.46 -38.07 -10.70
CA ASN A 56 -23.99 -36.84 -10.12
C ASN A 56 -24.01 -36.87 -8.58
N GLU A 57 -24.24 -38.05 -7.99
CA GLU A 57 -24.18 -38.27 -6.54
C GLU A 57 -22.76 -38.09 -5.97
N SER A 58 -21.74 -38.73 -6.56
CA SER A 58 -20.34 -38.57 -6.15
C SER A 58 -19.87 -37.13 -6.27
N LYS A 59 -20.36 -36.38 -7.27
CA LYS A 59 -20.07 -34.95 -7.43
C LYS A 59 -20.63 -34.12 -6.28
N GLN A 60 -21.86 -34.42 -5.82
CA GLN A 60 -22.47 -33.75 -4.67
C GLN A 60 -21.71 -34.05 -3.37
N ILE A 61 -21.29 -35.30 -3.17
CA ILE A 61 -20.48 -35.69 -2.01
C ILE A 61 -19.16 -34.92 -2.00
N ILE A 62 -18.41 -34.93 -3.11
CA ILE A 62 -17.13 -34.21 -3.23
C ILE A 62 -17.34 -32.70 -3.00
N LEU A 63 -18.38 -32.11 -3.61
CA LEU A 63 -18.68 -30.70 -3.44
C LEU A 63 -19.00 -30.36 -1.97
N SER A 64 -19.77 -31.21 -1.30
CA SER A 64 -20.11 -31.02 0.12
C SER A 64 -18.88 -31.08 1.03
N GLU A 65 -17.96 -32.01 0.79
CA GLU A 65 -16.72 -32.13 1.56
C GLU A 65 -15.76 -30.96 1.29
N LEU A 66 -15.67 -30.49 0.04
CA LEU A 66 -14.89 -29.30 -0.30
C LEU A 66 -15.46 -28.03 0.36
N ILE A 67 -16.79 -27.90 0.45
CA ILE A 67 -17.44 -26.79 1.17
C ILE A 67 -17.11 -26.87 2.67
N LYS A 68 -17.23 -28.05 3.29
CA LYS A 68 -16.85 -28.24 4.70
C LYS A 68 -15.39 -27.87 4.96
N LEU A 69 -14.48 -28.34 4.11
CA LEU A 69 -13.05 -28.05 4.23
C LEU A 69 -12.77 -26.55 4.08
N ARG A 70 -13.46 -25.87 3.16
CA ARG A 70 -13.40 -24.41 3.00
C ARG A 70 -13.89 -23.68 4.26
N CYS A 71 -15.00 -24.10 4.84
CA CYS A 71 -15.52 -23.51 6.09
C CYS A 71 -14.52 -23.70 7.23
N ASN A 72 -13.98 -24.90 7.41
CA ASN A 72 -12.99 -25.20 8.45
C ASN A 72 -11.71 -24.36 8.29
N LEU A 73 -11.22 -24.17 7.06
CA LEU A 73 -10.07 -23.30 6.79
C LEU A 73 -10.36 -21.84 7.09
N SER A 74 -11.58 -21.36 6.79
CA SER A 74 -12.02 -20.01 7.13
C SER A 74 -12.05 -19.80 8.64
N ASP A 75 -12.60 -20.75 9.39
CA ASP A 75 -12.66 -20.69 10.86
C ASP A 75 -11.25 -20.75 11.48
N PHE A 76 -10.39 -21.61 10.96
CA PHE A 76 -8.99 -21.69 11.37
C PHE A 76 -8.25 -20.38 11.12
N SER A 77 -8.42 -19.78 9.93
CA SER A 77 -7.83 -18.49 9.56
C SER A 77 -8.27 -17.40 10.55
N LEU A 78 -9.58 -17.31 10.84
CA LEU A 78 -10.12 -16.35 11.80
C LEU A 78 -9.54 -16.56 13.21
N GLN A 79 -9.49 -17.80 13.70
CA GLN A 79 -8.89 -18.12 15.01
C GLN A 79 -7.42 -17.75 15.07
N TYR A 80 -6.66 -18.03 14.00
CA TYR A 80 -5.25 -17.68 13.91
C TYR A 80 -5.04 -16.16 13.90
N THR A 81 -5.82 -15.42 13.11
CA THR A 81 -5.81 -13.95 13.10
C THR A 81 -6.09 -13.37 14.50
N ASN A 82 -7.09 -13.89 15.21
CA ASN A 82 -7.40 -13.45 16.57
C ASN A 82 -6.25 -13.71 17.54
N LYS A 83 -5.62 -14.89 17.49
CA LYS A 83 -4.42 -15.21 18.30
C LYS A 83 -3.25 -14.27 18.03
N VAL A 84 -3.00 -13.95 16.75
CA VAL A 84 -1.95 -12.98 16.37
C VAL A 84 -2.28 -11.59 16.90
N GLN A 85 -3.54 -11.14 16.77
CA GLN A 85 -3.97 -9.84 17.30
C GLN A 85 -3.79 -9.74 18.82
N ASP A 86 -4.14 -10.78 19.56
CA ASP A 86 -3.97 -10.81 21.02
C ASP A 86 -2.50 -10.85 21.44
N LEU A 87 -1.65 -11.59 20.71
CA LEU A 87 -0.20 -11.57 20.91
C LEU A 87 0.35 -10.16 20.70
N VAL A 88 -0.05 -9.49 19.61
CA VAL A 88 0.36 -8.11 19.30
C VAL A 88 -0.09 -7.16 20.42
N LYS A 89 -1.35 -7.21 20.86
CA LYS A 89 -1.84 -6.41 22.00
C LYS A 89 -1.02 -6.63 23.26
N ASN A 90 -0.67 -7.89 23.57
CA ASN A 90 0.13 -8.23 24.74
C ASN A 90 1.57 -7.69 24.66
N ILE A 91 2.19 -7.77 23.49
CA ILE A 91 3.51 -7.18 23.23
C ILE A 91 3.45 -5.66 23.44
N TYR A 92 2.44 -4.98 22.88
CA TYR A 92 2.27 -3.53 23.06
C TYR A 92 2.03 -3.14 24.53
N LYS A 93 1.24 -3.92 25.27
CA LYS A 93 1.02 -3.69 26.70
C LYS A 93 2.32 -3.80 27.50
N LYS A 94 3.13 -4.82 27.24
CA LYS A 94 4.46 -4.99 27.87
C LYS A 94 5.40 -3.85 27.50
N TYR A 95 5.46 -3.50 26.22
CA TYR A 95 6.25 -2.37 25.72
C TYR A 95 5.87 -1.07 26.43
N HIS A 96 4.58 -0.70 26.49
CA HIS A 96 4.13 0.50 27.18
C HIS A 96 4.49 0.54 28.67
N LYS A 97 4.40 -0.60 29.37
CA LYS A 97 4.82 -0.72 30.77
C LYS A 97 6.32 -0.43 30.92
N SER A 98 7.16 -1.11 30.14
CA SER A 98 8.62 -0.91 30.16
C SER A 98 9.01 0.53 29.78
N MET A 99 8.32 1.14 28.82
CA MET A 99 8.53 2.55 28.45
C MET A 99 8.18 3.51 29.60
N GLY A 100 7.15 3.20 30.39
CA GLY A 100 6.82 3.96 31.60
C GLY A 100 7.92 3.87 32.66
N GLU A 101 8.47 2.67 32.87
CA GLU A 101 9.59 2.43 33.79
C GLU A 101 10.85 3.20 33.36
N ILE A 102 11.20 3.16 32.07
CA ILE A 102 12.36 3.89 31.54
C ILE A 102 12.17 5.42 31.67
N LYS A 103 10.97 5.94 31.41
CA LYS A 103 10.68 7.37 31.62
C LYS A 103 10.82 7.80 33.08
N ASN A 104 10.44 6.93 34.02
CA ASN A 104 10.63 7.19 35.44
C ASN A 104 12.12 7.19 35.82
N LEU A 105 12.92 6.28 35.25
CA LEU A 105 14.37 6.27 35.43
C LEU A 105 15.03 7.54 34.87
N ASP A 106 14.66 7.96 33.65
CA ASP A 106 15.15 9.21 33.05
C ASP A 106 14.84 10.44 33.92
N ASN A 107 13.63 10.53 34.47
CA ASN A 107 13.27 11.59 35.40
C ASN A 107 14.10 11.57 36.69
N SER A 108 14.36 10.37 37.25
CA SER A 108 15.21 10.21 38.44
C SER A 108 16.65 10.62 38.15
N LEU A 109 17.18 10.25 36.97
CA LEU A 109 18.52 10.66 36.54
C LEU A 109 18.62 12.17 36.36
N LYS A 110 17.61 12.81 35.75
CA LYS A 110 17.56 14.28 35.64
C LYS A 110 17.59 14.97 37.00
N LYS A 111 16.80 14.49 37.96
CA LYS A 111 16.82 15.00 39.35
C LYS A 111 18.19 14.83 40.02
N LEU A 112 18.84 13.67 39.83
CA LEU A 112 20.20 13.45 40.34
C LEU A 112 21.20 14.42 39.70
N CYS A 113 21.13 14.63 38.39
CA CYS A 113 21.96 15.62 37.68
C CYS A 113 21.72 17.05 38.20
N GLU A 114 20.48 17.43 38.49
CA GLU A 114 20.15 18.72 39.11
C GLU A 114 20.77 18.86 40.50
N ILE A 115 20.68 17.82 41.34
CA ILE A 115 21.30 17.79 42.68
C ILE A 115 22.83 17.94 42.56
N VAL A 116 23.47 17.14 41.69
CA VAL A 116 24.93 17.18 41.47
C VAL A 116 25.37 18.54 40.94
N THR A 117 24.57 19.19 40.11
CA THR A 117 24.84 20.56 39.65
C THR A 117 24.76 21.55 40.81
N ARG A 118 23.73 21.47 41.66
CA ARG A 118 23.55 22.35 42.83
C ARG A 118 24.60 22.17 43.93
N ILE A 119 25.30 21.03 44.00
CA ILE A 119 26.45 20.87 44.92
C ILE A 119 27.49 21.99 44.71
N GLN A 120 27.58 22.59 43.52
CA GLN A 120 28.43 23.77 43.26
C GLN A 120 28.12 24.98 44.14
N GLU A 121 26.89 25.12 44.63
CA GLU A 121 26.44 26.30 45.38
C GLU A 121 26.71 26.19 46.88
N VAL A 122 27.14 25.02 47.36
CA VAL A 122 27.35 24.80 48.78
C VAL A 122 28.66 25.45 49.20
N LYS A 123 28.59 26.58 49.93
CA LYS A 123 29.72 27.34 50.53
C LYS A 123 30.70 26.53 51.42
N LEU A 124 30.56 25.21 51.50
CA LEU A 124 31.54 24.29 52.10
C LEU A 124 32.94 24.40 51.47
N PHE A 125 33.02 24.84 50.20
CA PHE A 125 34.28 25.06 49.47
C PHE A 125 35.26 26.00 50.20
N GLU A 126 34.77 26.95 50.98
CA GLU A 126 35.63 27.92 51.69
C GLU A 126 36.27 27.35 52.96
N LYS A 127 35.70 26.29 53.56
CA LYS A 127 36.15 25.78 54.87
C LYS A 127 37.02 24.53 54.82
N ASN A 128 36.99 23.75 53.74
CA ASN A 128 37.82 22.53 53.60
C ASN A 128 38.19 22.22 52.13
N PRO A 129 39.27 22.81 51.61
CA PRO A 129 39.73 22.64 50.22
C PRO A 129 40.00 21.18 49.78
N PRO A 130 40.55 20.28 50.62
CA PRO A 130 40.79 18.89 50.21
C PRO A 130 39.50 18.12 49.91
N ILE A 131 38.45 18.34 50.70
CA ILE A 131 37.14 17.69 50.53
C ILE A 131 36.46 18.21 49.25
N ALA A 132 36.55 19.50 49.00
CA ALA A 132 36.07 20.13 47.77
C ALA A 132 36.69 19.52 46.51
N MET A 133 38.01 19.27 46.54
CA MET A 133 38.73 18.70 45.39
C MET A 133 38.27 17.26 45.09
N ILE A 134 38.06 16.44 46.12
CA ILE A 134 37.54 15.07 45.99
C ILE A 134 36.12 15.07 45.41
N LEU A 135 35.24 15.94 45.92
CA LEU A 135 33.85 16.06 45.45
C LEU A 135 33.78 16.56 44.00
N GLN A 136 34.64 17.50 43.62
CA GLN A 136 34.71 17.99 42.24
C GLN A 136 35.20 16.89 41.28
N HIS A 137 36.19 16.10 41.68
CA HIS A 137 36.69 14.97 40.90
C HIS A 137 35.62 13.88 40.71
N GLU A 138 34.91 13.48 41.79
CA GLU A 138 33.82 12.51 41.67
C GLU A 138 32.68 13.03 40.78
N LYS A 139 32.35 14.32 40.88
CA LYS A 139 31.37 14.96 40.01
C LYS A 139 31.77 14.86 38.54
N GLU A 140 33.00 15.23 38.19
CA GLU A 140 33.49 15.20 36.81
C GLU A 140 33.53 13.76 36.27
N SER A 141 33.92 12.79 37.10
CA SER A 141 33.84 11.36 36.79
C SER A 141 32.41 10.89 36.48
N LEU A 142 31.44 11.30 37.31
CA LEU A 142 30.02 10.97 37.09
C LEU A 142 29.46 11.64 35.83
N LEU A 143 29.79 12.91 35.57
CA LEU A 143 29.40 13.60 34.35
C LEU A 143 30.02 12.97 33.09
N GLY A 144 31.26 12.48 33.18
CA GLY A 144 31.90 11.70 32.12
C GLY A 144 31.12 10.44 31.80
N LYS A 145 30.79 9.63 32.82
CA LYS A 145 29.97 8.41 32.67
C LYS A 145 28.58 8.71 32.09
N PHE A 146 27.93 9.82 32.49
CA PHE A 146 26.64 10.21 31.93
C PHE A 146 26.72 10.64 30.46
N LYS A 147 27.82 11.26 30.04
CA LYS A 147 28.06 11.59 28.62
C LYS A 147 28.35 10.34 27.79
N GLU A 148 29.10 9.38 28.33
CA GLU A 148 29.38 8.09 27.66
C GLU A 148 28.12 7.25 27.45
N LEU A 149 27.14 7.35 28.36
CA LEU A 149 25.83 6.69 28.22
C LEU A 149 24.95 7.27 27.09
N ASP A 150 25.40 8.34 26.43
CA ASP A 150 24.74 8.97 25.26
C ASP A 150 23.23 9.17 25.45
N LEU A 151 22.85 9.61 26.65
CA LEU A 151 21.44 9.75 27.08
C LEU A 151 20.64 10.71 26.17
N MET A 152 21.31 11.58 25.41
CA MET A 152 20.66 12.44 24.41
C MET A 152 20.18 11.66 23.17
N LYS A 153 20.85 10.57 22.77
CA LYS A 153 20.36 9.71 21.67
C LYS A 153 19.12 8.90 22.06
N LEU A 154 18.93 8.62 23.36
CA LEU A 154 17.76 7.91 23.86
C LEU A 154 16.46 8.69 23.64
N ASP A 155 16.42 10.02 23.86
CA ASP A 155 15.22 10.84 23.64
C ASP A 155 14.85 10.94 22.14
N PHE A 156 15.85 10.94 21.25
CA PHE A 156 15.66 10.94 19.79
C PHE A 156 15.13 9.60 19.26
N LEU A 157 15.73 8.47 19.70
CA LEU A 157 15.25 7.12 19.40
C LEU A 157 13.83 6.90 19.96
N TYR A 158 13.54 7.42 21.16
CA TYR A 158 12.24 7.33 21.82
C TYR A 158 11.13 8.06 21.06
N LYS A 159 11.32 9.33 20.69
CA LYS A 159 10.28 10.12 20.02
C LYS A 159 10.04 9.63 18.60
N GLY A 160 11.10 9.30 17.86
CA GLY A 160 11.01 8.79 16.49
C GLY A 160 10.27 7.44 16.40
N GLN A 161 10.61 6.47 17.26
CA GLN A 161 9.99 5.16 17.21
C GLN A 161 8.54 5.13 17.71
N THR A 162 8.20 5.93 18.73
CA THR A 162 6.83 5.98 19.26
C THR A 162 5.87 6.64 18.27
N ILE A 163 6.30 7.69 17.59
CA ILE A 163 5.52 8.35 16.52
C ILE A 163 5.38 7.41 15.32
N LYS A 164 6.47 6.75 14.91
CA LYS A 164 6.47 5.74 13.83
C LYS A 164 5.51 4.59 14.12
N ALA A 165 5.52 4.03 15.33
CA ALA A 165 4.61 2.96 15.73
C ALA A 165 3.14 3.41 15.76
N ARG A 166 2.84 4.61 16.27
CA ARG A 166 1.47 5.14 16.32
C ARG A 166 0.93 5.52 14.94
N ILE A 167 1.79 6.01 14.05
CA ILE A 167 1.45 6.22 12.64
C ILE A 167 1.22 4.87 11.97
N ILE A 168 2.12 3.89 12.12
CA ILE A 168 1.92 2.55 11.57
C ILE A 168 0.62 1.94 12.11
N GLU A 169 0.31 2.05 13.40
CA GLU A 169 -0.91 1.52 13.99
C GLU A 169 -2.16 2.23 13.44
N ASN A 170 -2.15 3.57 13.36
CA ASN A 170 -3.30 4.32 12.83
C ASN A 170 -3.47 4.15 11.31
N VAL A 171 -2.37 4.07 10.58
CA VAL A 171 -2.34 3.76 9.14
C VAL A 171 -2.79 2.33 8.93
N THR A 172 -2.32 1.37 9.72
CA THR A 172 -2.76 -0.04 9.63
C THR A 172 -4.22 -0.18 10.04
N LYS A 173 -4.71 0.54 11.05
CA LYS A 173 -6.14 0.60 11.41
C LYS A 173 -7.00 1.26 10.32
N ALA A 174 -6.49 2.32 9.68
CA ALA A 174 -7.17 3.01 8.59
C ALA A 174 -7.10 2.24 7.26
N MET A 175 -6.02 1.48 7.02
CA MET A 175 -5.82 0.62 5.85
C MET A 175 -6.52 -0.74 6.01
N ASN A 176 -6.65 -1.24 7.25
CA ASN A 176 -7.43 -2.45 7.57
C ASN A 176 -8.93 -2.16 7.68
N LYS A 177 -9.34 -0.88 7.77
CA LYS A 177 -10.69 -0.49 7.37
C LYS A 177 -10.67 -0.54 5.85
N ASP A 178 -11.10 -1.68 5.35
CA ASP A 178 -10.96 -2.08 3.96
C ASP A 178 -11.35 -0.90 3.07
N PHE A 179 -10.40 -0.36 2.30
CA PHE A 179 -10.65 0.81 1.44
C PHE A 179 -11.86 0.58 0.52
N SER A 180 -12.26 -0.69 0.31
CA SER A 180 -13.50 -1.10 -0.36
C SER A 180 -14.76 -0.46 0.21
N ASP A 181 -14.79 -0.14 1.50
CA ASP A 181 -16.00 0.37 2.16
C ASP A 181 -16.18 1.88 1.94
N LEU A 182 -15.11 2.61 1.58
CA LEU A 182 -15.15 4.06 1.39
C LEU A 182 -15.59 4.48 -0.02
N VAL A 183 -15.55 3.55 -0.99
CA VAL A 183 -15.98 3.81 -2.37
C VAL A 183 -16.78 2.60 -2.88
N GLU A 184 -18.10 2.65 -2.70
CA GLU A 184 -19.02 1.62 -3.19
C GLU A 184 -19.22 1.65 -4.72
N GLY A 185 -18.78 2.73 -5.38
CA GLY A 185 -19.07 2.92 -6.79
C GLY A 185 -18.35 1.95 -7.71
N LYS A 186 -19.14 1.24 -8.54
CA LYS A 186 -18.62 0.37 -9.60
C LYS A 186 -19.09 0.82 -10.98
N CYS A 187 -18.24 0.67 -11.99
CA CYS A 187 -18.63 0.88 -13.37
C CYS A 187 -19.54 -0.27 -13.86
N PRO A 188 -20.15 -0.17 -15.06
CA PRO A 188 -21.01 -1.23 -15.62
C PRO A 188 -20.33 -2.61 -15.73
N ASN A 189 -19.00 -2.64 -15.84
CA ASN A 189 -18.20 -3.88 -15.87
C ASN A 189 -17.80 -4.37 -14.47
N ASN A 190 -18.46 -3.90 -13.41
CA ASN A 190 -18.20 -4.28 -12.01
C ASN A 190 -16.77 -3.96 -11.52
N HIS A 191 -16.06 -3.05 -12.20
CA HIS A 191 -14.77 -2.54 -11.74
C HIS A 191 -14.98 -1.36 -10.80
N ARG A 192 -14.08 -1.22 -9.82
CA ARG A 192 -14.09 -0.10 -8.88
C ARG A 192 -13.87 1.22 -9.60
N LEU A 193 -14.63 2.23 -9.20
CA LEU A 193 -14.43 3.63 -9.57
C LEU A 193 -13.54 4.30 -8.52
N LEU A 194 -12.65 5.19 -8.95
CA LEU A 194 -11.75 5.93 -8.08
C LEU A 194 -12.02 7.43 -8.24
N LEU A 195 -12.10 8.17 -7.14
CA LEU A 195 -12.14 9.64 -7.21
C LEU A 195 -10.78 10.14 -7.68
N SER A 196 -10.72 10.73 -8.87
CA SER A 196 -9.52 11.27 -9.50
C SER A 196 -9.68 12.78 -9.68
N LEU A 197 -8.63 13.53 -9.33
CA LEU A 197 -8.52 14.99 -9.60
C LEU A 197 -7.94 15.30 -10.96
N ASP A 198 -7.34 14.30 -11.58
CA ASP A 198 -6.35 14.44 -12.63
C ASP A 198 -6.72 13.55 -13.81
N THR A 199 -8.02 13.34 -14.01
CA THR A 199 -8.53 12.45 -15.04
C THR A 199 -8.08 12.96 -16.43
N ASP A 200 -8.09 14.27 -16.63
CA ASP A 200 -7.53 14.94 -17.80
C ASP A 200 -6.02 14.65 -17.99
N ILE A 201 -5.22 14.76 -16.92
CA ILE A 201 -3.78 14.48 -16.96
C ILE A 201 -3.54 12.99 -17.26
N PHE A 202 -4.35 12.10 -16.67
CA PHE A 202 -4.30 10.67 -16.95
C PHE A 202 -4.54 10.38 -18.43
N TYR A 203 -5.56 10.96 -19.05
CA TYR A 203 -5.83 10.77 -20.48
C TYR A 203 -4.76 11.40 -21.37
N LYS A 204 -4.26 12.59 -21.02
CA LYS A 204 -3.15 13.23 -21.72
C LYS A 204 -1.91 12.34 -21.75
N TYR A 205 -1.58 11.73 -20.61
CA TYR A 205 -0.41 10.85 -20.49
C TYR A 205 -0.60 9.49 -21.17
N PHE A 206 -1.71 8.80 -20.91
CA PHE A 206 -1.89 7.41 -21.34
C PHE A 206 -2.41 7.24 -22.76
N ALA A 207 -3.25 8.16 -23.22
CA ALA A 207 -3.87 8.04 -24.53
C ALA A 207 -3.24 8.99 -25.56
N GLY A 208 -2.42 9.97 -25.13
CA GLY A 208 -1.97 11.06 -26.00
C GLY A 208 -3.13 11.91 -26.52
N ILE A 209 -4.30 11.81 -25.88
CA ILE A 209 -5.54 12.45 -26.30
C ILE A 209 -5.67 13.78 -25.55
N PHE A 210 -5.83 14.87 -26.30
CA PHE A 210 -6.08 16.22 -25.79
C PHE A 210 -7.58 16.57 -25.69
N SER A 211 -8.48 15.62 -25.95
CA SER A 211 -9.91 15.88 -25.87
C SER A 211 -10.39 15.98 -24.43
N SER A 212 -11.34 16.89 -24.18
CA SER A 212 -12.05 16.99 -22.91
C SER A 212 -12.68 15.64 -22.52
N VAL A 213 -12.41 15.20 -21.30
CA VAL A 213 -12.99 13.97 -20.74
C VAL A 213 -14.49 14.20 -20.59
N ARG A 214 -15.32 13.25 -21.02
CA ARG A 214 -16.79 13.36 -20.93
C ARG A 214 -17.33 12.33 -19.95
N CYS A 215 -18.33 12.73 -19.17
CA CYS A 215 -19.05 11.80 -18.31
C CYS A 215 -19.77 10.74 -19.13
N ASN A 216 -19.56 9.46 -18.84
CA ASN A 216 -20.23 8.36 -19.54
C ASN A 216 -21.75 8.34 -19.31
N ILE A 217 -22.25 8.99 -18.25
CA ILE A 217 -23.69 9.09 -17.93
C ILE A 217 -24.32 10.29 -18.64
N CYS A 218 -24.04 11.53 -18.21
CA CYS A 218 -24.70 12.72 -18.76
C CYS A 218 -24.04 13.31 -20.01
N LYS A 219 -22.90 12.76 -20.45
CA LYS A 219 -22.10 13.23 -21.61
C LYS A 219 -21.53 14.65 -21.50
N SER A 220 -21.70 15.33 -20.36
CA SER A 220 -21.07 16.63 -20.12
C SER A 220 -19.55 16.50 -20.01
N ASN A 221 -18.83 17.56 -20.35
CA ASN A 221 -17.39 17.63 -20.09
C ASN A 221 -17.14 17.59 -18.57
N ILE A 222 -16.12 16.85 -18.17
CA ILE A 222 -15.63 16.79 -16.80
C ILE A 222 -14.51 17.81 -16.69
N SER A 223 -14.76 18.86 -15.91
CA SER A 223 -13.80 19.94 -15.69
C SER A 223 -13.04 19.81 -14.37
N ASN A 224 -13.43 18.88 -13.49
CA ASN A 224 -13.01 18.79 -12.09
C ASN A 224 -12.88 17.32 -11.66
N GLN A 225 -12.82 17.09 -10.34
CA GLN A 225 -12.96 15.78 -9.70
C GLN A 225 -14.02 14.90 -10.39
N SER A 226 -13.65 13.68 -10.73
CA SER A 226 -14.56 12.67 -11.27
C SER A 226 -14.30 11.30 -10.67
N LEU A 227 -15.30 10.45 -10.71
CA LEU A 227 -15.10 9.02 -10.53
C LEU A 227 -14.61 8.42 -11.85
N HIS A 228 -13.40 7.89 -11.85
CA HIS A 228 -12.78 7.30 -13.02
C HIS A 228 -12.52 5.82 -12.79
N CYS A 229 -12.93 4.98 -13.74
CA CYS A 229 -12.52 3.58 -13.83
C CYS A 229 -11.36 3.45 -14.80
N ARG A 230 -10.16 3.25 -14.28
CA ARG A 230 -8.94 3.09 -15.09
C ARG A 230 -8.95 1.87 -16.01
N LEU A 231 -9.72 0.84 -15.65
CA LEU A 231 -9.83 -0.40 -16.44
C LEU A 231 -10.70 -0.22 -17.68
N CYS A 232 -11.77 0.55 -17.57
CA CYS A 232 -12.78 0.68 -18.63
C CYS A 232 -12.82 2.07 -19.25
N PHE A 233 -12.00 3.01 -18.77
CA PHE A 233 -12.10 4.41 -19.17
C PHE A 233 -13.53 4.93 -18.98
N PHE A 234 -14.13 4.56 -17.84
CA PHE A 234 -15.50 4.93 -17.49
C PHE A 234 -15.47 6.05 -16.44
N ASP A 235 -15.87 7.23 -16.87
CA ASP A 235 -15.82 8.48 -16.14
C ASP A 235 -17.21 8.95 -15.73
N ILE A 236 -17.37 9.36 -14.47
CA ILE A 236 -18.59 9.93 -13.95
C ILE A 236 -18.29 11.29 -13.33
N CYS A 237 -18.96 12.33 -13.79
CA CYS A 237 -18.87 13.65 -13.17
C CYS A 237 -19.44 13.61 -11.74
N THR A 238 -19.00 14.54 -10.90
CA THR A 238 -19.47 14.65 -9.50
C THR A 238 -20.98 14.72 -9.38
N SER A 239 -21.67 15.43 -10.29
CA SER A 239 -23.13 15.54 -10.28
C SER A 239 -23.81 14.19 -10.46
N CYS A 240 -23.47 13.43 -11.51
CA CYS A 240 -24.04 12.09 -11.72
C CYS A 240 -23.61 11.10 -10.63
N SER A 241 -22.39 11.24 -10.12
CA SER A 241 -21.90 10.42 -9.01
C SER A 241 -22.74 10.59 -7.74
N ASN A 242 -23.06 11.84 -7.39
CA ASN A 242 -23.91 12.18 -6.25
C ASN A 242 -25.36 11.73 -6.46
N GLU A 243 -25.94 12.01 -7.63
CA GLU A 243 -27.33 11.65 -7.96
C GLU A 243 -27.57 10.15 -7.86
N LYS A 244 -26.62 9.34 -8.37
CA LYS A 244 -26.69 7.89 -8.34
C LYS A 244 -26.10 7.27 -7.07
N LYS A 245 -25.65 8.09 -6.11
CA LYS A 245 -25.03 7.67 -4.85
C LYS A 245 -23.85 6.69 -5.06
N TYR A 246 -23.05 6.88 -6.10
CA TYR A 246 -21.83 6.09 -6.33
C TYR A 246 -20.75 6.34 -5.26
N ILE A 247 -20.86 7.46 -4.55
CA ILE A 247 -19.95 7.88 -3.50
C ILE A 247 -20.68 7.85 -2.16
N ASN A 248 -20.08 7.15 -1.20
CA ASN A 248 -20.42 7.24 0.21
C ASN A 248 -19.18 7.63 1.05
N TYR A 249 -18.32 8.52 0.54
CA TYR A 249 -17.25 9.07 1.36
C TYR A 249 -17.75 10.27 2.15
N GLN A 250 -17.30 10.36 3.40
CA GLN A 250 -17.59 11.48 4.27
C GLN A 250 -16.96 12.75 3.68
N ARG A 251 -17.78 13.78 3.43
CA ARG A 251 -17.26 15.10 3.06
C ARG A 251 -16.66 15.76 4.30
N ILE A 252 -15.52 16.42 4.14
CA ILE A 252 -14.95 17.23 5.22
C ILE A 252 -15.58 18.62 5.17
N ASN A 253 -16.10 19.04 6.31
CA ASN A 253 -16.67 20.37 6.50
C ASN A 253 -15.79 21.14 7.48
N CYS A 254 -15.70 22.45 7.31
CA CYS A 254 -15.11 23.32 8.32
C CYS A 254 -16.02 23.41 9.56
N PRO A 255 -15.60 24.05 10.67
CA PRO A 255 -16.43 24.21 11.86
C PRO A 255 -17.78 24.93 11.61
N GLN A 256 -17.86 25.73 10.55
CA GLN A 256 -19.09 26.42 10.11
C GLN A 256 -19.93 25.59 9.13
N MET A 257 -19.65 24.28 8.99
CA MET A 257 -20.36 23.35 8.12
C MET A 257 -20.26 23.62 6.61
N HIS A 258 -19.40 24.54 6.17
CA HIS A 258 -19.09 24.69 4.76
C HIS A 258 -18.26 23.50 4.26
N GLN A 259 -18.62 22.99 3.09
CA GLN A 259 -17.89 21.91 2.43
C GLN A 259 -16.49 22.40 2.02
N MET A 260 -15.47 21.62 2.37
CA MET A 260 -14.09 21.93 1.98
C MET A 260 -13.73 21.23 0.66
N SER A 261 -12.87 21.88 -0.10
CA SER A 261 -12.35 21.38 -1.37
C SER A 261 -10.88 20.98 -1.21
N TRP A 262 -10.47 19.91 -1.89
CA TRP A 262 -9.06 19.56 -1.97
C TRP A 262 -8.32 20.51 -2.92
N ILE A 263 -7.20 21.07 -2.46
CA ILE A 263 -6.31 21.93 -3.21
C ILE A 263 -4.96 21.22 -3.35
N PRO A 264 -4.52 20.84 -4.56
CA PRO A 264 -3.25 20.13 -4.78
C PRO A 264 -2.01 20.92 -4.38
N ASN A 265 -2.08 22.26 -4.44
CA ASN A 265 -1.01 23.16 -4.02
C ASN A 265 -1.63 24.35 -3.29
N ILE A 266 -1.90 24.17 -2.00
CA ILE A 266 -2.56 25.14 -1.14
C ILE A 266 -1.69 26.40 -0.95
N SER A 267 -0.37 26.24 -0.91
CA SER A 267 0.58 27.37 -0.84
C SER A 267 0.48 28.29 -2.05
N ALA A 268 0.14 27.79 -3.24
CA ALA A 268 -0.07 28.66 -4.40
C ALA A 268 -1.31 29.57 -4.27
N SER A 269 -2.19 29.30 -3.30
CA SER A 269 -3.36 30.13 -3.00
C SER A 269 -3.08 31.19 -1.91
N TYR A 270 -1.82 31.33 -1.50
CA TYR A 270 -1.36 32.28 -0.49
C TYR A 270 -0.04 32.92 -0.96
N ASP A 271 0.27 34.13 -0.49
CA ASP A 271 1.59 34.75 -0.71
C ASP A 271 2.68 34.16 0.24
N SER A 272 2.41 32.99 0.83
CA SER A 272 3.28 32.30 1.79
C SER A 272 3.80 30.97 1.24
N LEU A 273 5.02 30.60 1.65
CA LEU A 273 5.64 29.33 1.28
C LEU A 273 4.98 28.11 1.94
N SER A 274 4.24 28.31 3.03
CA SER A 274 3.55 27.27 3.79
C SER A 274 2.20 27.75 4.32
N VAL A 275 1.34 26.79 4.68
CA VAL A 275 0.02 27.03 5.28
C VAL A 275 -0.06 26.28 6.60
N SER A 276 -0.62 26.92 7.63
CA SER A 276 -0.80 26.29 8.93
C SER A 276 -2.12 25.55 9.01
N CYS A 277 -2.08 24.25 9.34
CA CYS A 277 -3.30 23.46 9.51
C CYS A 277 -4.13 23.97 10.69
N ASN A 278 -5.38 24.39 10.47
CA ASN A 278 -6.25 24.89 11.55
C ASN A 278 -6.60 23.83 12.60
N LEU A 279 -6.42 22.53 12.30
CA LEU A 279 -6.64 21.43 13.25
C LEU A 279 -5.40 21.10 14.10
N CYS A 280 -4.25 20.82 13.49
CA CYS A 280 -3.05 20.39 14.22
C CYS A 280 -1.99 21.49 14.41
N ARG A 281 -2.21 22.67 13.84
CA ARG A 281 -1.30 23.83 13.87
C ARG A 281 0.09 23.56 13.29
N THR A 282 0.23 22.48 12.53
CA THR A 282 1.47 22.16 11.82
C THR A 282 1.45 22.87 10.48
N ASP A 283 2.55 23.55 10.17
CA ASP A 283 2.75 24.13 8.86
C ASP A 283 3.07 23.03 7.85
N TYR A 284 2.47 23.14 6.67
CA TYR A 284 2.69 22.19 5.58
C TYR A 284 2.73 22.92 4.25
N THR A 285 3.37 22.27 3.29
CA THR A 285 3.49 22.73 1.91
C THR A 285 2.82 21.71 0.99
N GLY A 286 2.36 22.15 -0.19
CA GLY A 286 1.72 21.25 -1.16
C GLY A 286 0.22 21.12 -0.92
N SER A 287 -0.30 19.89 -0.82
CA SER A 287 -1.74 19.64 -0.93
C SER A 287 -2.47 19.67 0.42
N GLY A 288 -3.77 19.98 0.41
CA GLY A 288 -4.62 19.95 1.62
C GLY A 288 -6.10 20.23 1.30
N TRP A 289 -6.94 20.26 2.32
CA TRP A 289 -8.33 20.72 2.18
C TRP A 289 -8.44 22.18 2.61
N ARG A 290 -9.14 22.99 1.81
CA ARG A 290 -9.43 24.39 2.10
C ARG A 290 -10.93 24.64 2.07
N CYS A 291 -11.41 25.37 3.06
CA CYS A 291 -12.71 26.02 3.03
C CYS A 291 -12.53 27.44 2.49
N GLN A 292 -12.88 27.68 1.23
CA GLN A 292 -12.72 29.00 0.61
C GLN A 292 -13.56 30.10 1.28
N ILE A 293 -14.62 29.75 1.99
CA ILE A 293 -15.50 30.71 2.67
C ILE A 293 -14.92 31.16 4.03
N CYS A 294 -14.17 30.29 4.70
CA CYS A 294 -13.71 30.52 6.07
C CYS A 294 -12.20 30.62 6.20
N ASP A 295 -11.47 30.47 5.09
CA ASP A 295 -10.02 30.25 5.07
C ASP A 295 -9.56 29.23 6.14
N TYR A 296 -10.32 28.12 6.20
CA TYR A 296 -10.05 27.02 7.11
C TYR A 296 -9.32 25.93 6.35
N ASP A 297 -8.07 25.69 6.70
CA ASP A 297 -7.17 24.75 6.05
C ASP A 297 -6.90 23.53 6.92
N ILE A 298 -6.88 22.36 6.28
CA ILE A 298 -6.62 21.08 6.93
C ILE A 298 -5.53 20.36 6.12
N CYS A 299 -4.45 19.98 6.80
CA CYS A 299 -3.38 19.20 6.18
C CYS A 299 -3.85 17.79 5.80
N PRO A 300 -3.18 17.12 4.83
CA PRO A 300 -3.50 15.76 4.38
C PRO A 300 -3.70 14.78 5.54
N ARG A 301 -2.79 14.83 6.53
CA ARG A 301 -2.83 13.98 7.72
C ARG A 301 -4.13 14.17 8.52
N CYS A 302 -4.53 15.41 8.75
CA CYS A 302 -5.72 15.69 9.56
C CYS A 302 -7.02 15.31 8.85
N GLY A 303 -7.13 15.51 7.53
CA GLY A 303 -8.33 15.08 6.80
C GLY A 303 -8.45 13.55 6.71
N ILE A 304 -7.33 12.83 6.57
CA ILE A 304 -7.32 11.35 6.67
C ILE A 304 -7.78 10.90 8.06
N LEU A 305 -7.30 11.53 9.14
CA LEU A 305 -7.77 11.24 10.50
C LEU A 305 -9.26 11.55 10.70
N LYS A 306 -9.84 12.43 9.89
CA LYS A 306 -11.28 12.70 9.83
C LYS A 306 -12.03 11.73 8.92
N GLY A 307 -11.39 10.68 8.41
CA GLY A 307 -11.99 9.66 7.55
C GLY A 307 -12.19 10.12 6.10
N VAL A 308 -11.57 11.24 5.70
CA VAL A 308 -11.70 11.78 4.34
C VAL A 308 -10.44 11.46 3.56
N LEU A 309 -10.63 10.77 2.43
CA LEU A 309 -9.54 10.44 1.54
C LEU A 309 -9.11 11.67 0.74
N ALA A 310 -7.80 11.86 0.64
CA ALA A 310 -7.26 12.73 -0.40
C ALA A 310 -7.70 12.14 -1.76
N PRO A 311 -8.18 12.95 -2.71
CA PRO A 311 -8.53 12.42 -4.01
C PRO A 311 -7.28 11.82 -4.66
N PHE A 312 -7.49 10.77 -5.46
CA PHE A 312 -6.39 10.05 -6.08
C PHE A 312 -5.68 10.97 -7.08
N VAL A 313 -4.37 11.14 -6.87
CA VAL A 313 -3.46 11.76 -7.83
C VAL A 313 -2.65 10.63 -8.46
N ASN A 314 -2.52 10.63 -9.79
CA ASN A 314 -1.91 9.55 -10.54
C ASN A 314 -0.51 9.22 -9.96
N PRO A 315 -0.26 7.96 -9.56
CA PRO A 315 0.92 7.57 -8.81
C PRO A 315 2.22 7.70 -9.59
N ALA A 316 2.12 7.97 -10.89
CA ALA A 316 3.25 8.15 -11.77
C ALA A 316 3.66 9.62 -11.91
N ILE A 317 3.00 10.60 -11.26
CA ILE A 317 3.31 12.02 -11.47
C ILE A 317 3.36 12.89 -10.20
N CYS A 318 4.29 13.86 -10.14
CA CYS A 318 4.40 14.86 -9.07
C CYS A 318 3.27 15.90 -9.17
N SER A 319 3.13 16.79 -8.19
CA SER A 319 2.10 17.84 -8.21
C SER A 319 2.22 18.80 -9.41
N LEU A 320 3.37 18.81 -10.08
CA LEU A 320 3.63 19.57 -11.31
C LEU A 320 3.41 18.75 -12.59
N GLY A 321 2.99 17.48 -12.49
CA GLY A 321 2.75 16.60 -13.63
C GLY A 321 3.98 15.84 -14.15
N HIS A 322 5.16 16.02 -13.56
CA HIS A 322 6.38 15.31 -13.93
C HIS A 322 6.38 13.84 -13.48
N LYS A 323 7.13 12.95 -14.13
CA LYS A 323 7.13 11.52 -13.81
C LYS A 323 7.78 11.24 -12.43
N LEU A 324 7.07 10.50 -11.56
CA LEU A 324 7.62 9.91 -10.34
C LEU A 324 8.23 8.54 -10.64
N LEU A 325 9.44 8.33 -10.14
CA LEU A 325 10.18 7.07 -10.19
C LEU A 325 10.38 6.57 -8.76
N CYS A 326 10.29 5.25 -8.57
CA CYS A 326 10.67 4.66 -7.30
C CYS A 326 12.20 4.49 -7.32
N VAL A 327 12.90 5.32 -6.55
CA VAL A 327 14.35 5.40 -6.57
C VAL A 327 14.94 4.78 -5.30
N GLU A 328 16.05 4.06 -5.46
CA GLU A 328 16.90 3.58 -4.37
C GLU A 328 18.04 4.59 -4.14
N VAL A 329 17.71 5.81 -3.72
CA VAL A 329 18.74 6.86 -3.55
C VAL A 329 19.33 6.77 -2.14
N PRO A 330 20.68 6.86 -1.98
CA PRO A 330 21.34 6.86 -0.68
C PRO A 330 21.27 8.21 0.07
N HIS A 331 20.54 9.20 -0.44
CA HIS A 331 20.50 10.54 0.14
C HIS A 331 19.18 10.80 0.87
N GLU A 332 19.28 11.35 2.08
CA GLU A 332 18.14 11.75 2.89
C GLU A 332 17.35 12.87 2.20
N MET A 333 16.15 12.56 1.71
CA MET A 333 15.24 13.53 1.10
C MET A 333 14.01 13.73 2.00
N PRO A 334 13.54 14.96 2.25
CA PRO A 334 12.32 15.18 3.02
C PRO A 334 11.09 14.77 2.20
N CYS A 335 10.18 14.03 2.82
CA CYS A 335 8.89 13.73 2.24
C CYS A 335 8.03 14.99 2.13
N VAL A 336 7.49 15.30 0.96
CA VAL A 336 6.63 16.47 0.75
C VAL A 336 5.36 16.43 1.62
N MET A 337 4.83 15.23 1.91
CA MET A 337 3.58 15.10 2.66
C MET A 337 3.73 15.04 4.18
N CYS A 338 4.78 14.41 4.70
CA CYS A 338 4.98 14.27 6.16
C CYS A 338 6.23 14.97 6.69
N SER A 339 7.04 15.57 5.82
CA SER A 339 8.31 16.23 6.13
C SER A 339 9.39 15.33 6.75
N GLU A 340 9.12 14.04 6.96
CA GLU A 340 10.09 13.05 7.44
C GLU A 340 11.21 12.87 6.43
N ARG A 341 12.44 12.73 6.93
CA ARG A 341 13.59 12.37 6.08
C ARG A 341 13.46 10.92 5.63
N ILE A 342 13.73 10.70 4.34
CA ILE A 342 13.61 9.41 3.70
C ILE A 342 15.01 8.87 3.38
N ASP A 343 15.37 7.76 4.01
CA ASP A 343 16.63 7.03 3.84
C ASP A 343 16.41 5.63 3.23
N TYR A 344 15.23 5.40 2.63
CA TYR A 344 14.80 4.13 2.03
C TYR A 344 14.16 4.35 0.65
N PRO A 345 13.88 3.28 -0.13
CA PRO A 345 13.27 3.43 -1.45
C PRO A 345 11.97 4.24 -1.41
N HIS A 346 11.82 5.21 -2.29
CA HIS A 346 10.68 6.14 -2.27
C HIS A 346 10.36 6.68 -3.65
N TRP A 347 9.20 7.34 -3.78
CA TRP A 347 8.82 7.98 -5.03
C TRP A 347 9.47 9.35 -5.12
N HIS A 348 10.28 9.56 -6.15
CA HIS A 348 10.99 10.80 -6.38
C HIS A 348 10.75 11.26 -7.81
N CYS A 349 10.65 12.56 -8.01
CA CYS A 349 10.63 13.13 -9.33
C CYS A 349 12.03 13.64 -9.68
N GLU A 350 12.59 13.23 -10.81
CA GLU A 350 13.90 13.71 -11.25
C GLU A 350 13.86 15.20 -11.68
N GLU A 351 12.68 15.71 -12.07
CA GLU A 351 12.48 17.08 -12.56
C GLU A 351 12.11 18.10 -11.47
N CYS A 352 11.44 17.67 -10.39
CA CYS A 352 10.99 18.51 -9.27
C CYS A 352 11.51 17.83 -8.00
N LEU A 353 12.09 18.53 -7.01
CA LEU A 353 12.59 17.91 -5.75
C LEU A 353 11.50 17.22 -4.88
N TYR A 354 10.32 16.98 -5.45
CA TYR A 354 9.23 16.24 -4.89
C TYR A 354 9.63 14.80 -4.58
N SER A 355 9.56 14.47 -3.31
CA SER A 355 9.82 13.12 -2.80
C SER A 355 8.69 12.69 -1.88
N LEU A 356 8.24 11.45 -2.00
CA LEU A 356 7.12 10.91 -1.26
C LEU A 356 7.51 9.58 -0.63
N CYS A 357 7.54 9.57 0.69
CA CYS A 357 7.83 8.36 1.44
C CYS A 357 6.75 7.31 1.20
N LEU A 358 7.09 6.04 1.37
CA LEU A 358 6.22 4.91 1.05
C LEU A 358 4.89 4.93 1.81
N GLN A 359 4.90 5.43 3.05
CA GLN A 359 3.69 5.54 3.85
C GLN A 359 2.78 6.63 3.30
N CYS A 360 3.33 7.81 3.03
CA CYS A 360 2.58 8.91 2.43
C CYS A 360 2.09 8.55 1.04
N SER A 361 2.89 7.83 0.25
CA SER A 361 2.47 7.32 -1.04
C SER A 361 1.25 6.42 -0.90
N ALA A 362 1.28 5.43 -0.03
CA ALA A 362 0.13 4.56 0.21
C ALA A 362 -1.13 5.34 0.62
N LEU A 363 -0.98 6.40 1.44
CA LEU A 363 -2.09 7.24 1.90
C LEU A 363 -2.79 8.02 0.79
N ILE A 364 -2.07 8.42 -0.26
CA ILE A 364 -2.68 9.03 -1.46
C ILE A 364 -2.97 8.01 -2.57
N GLY A 365 -2.99 6.72 -2.21
CA GLY A 365 -3.35 5.63 -3.11
C GLY A 365 -2.19 5.06 -3.95
N PHE A 366 -0.95 5.46 -3.70
CA PHE A 366 0.24 4.80 -4.24
C PHE A 366 0.54 3.56 -3.39
N GLY A 367 -0.35 2.56 -3.47
CA GLY A 367 0.00 1.22 -3.06
C GLY A 367 1.13 0.69 -3.93
N PHE A 368 2.06 -0.06 -3.35
CA PHE A 368 2.97 -0.86 -4.17
C PHE A 368 2.15 -1.80 -5.03
N ALA A 369 2.50 -1.90 -6.32
CA ALA A 369 2.14 -3.11 -7.03
C ALA A 369 2.70 -4.29 -6.25
N ARG A 370 1.85 -5.27 -6.03
CA ARG A 370 2.28 -6.58 -5.57
C ARG A 370 2.06 -7.56 -6.70
N CYS A 371 2.91 -8.57 -6.81
CA CYS A 371 2.61 -9.70 -7.67
C CYS A 371 1.51 -10.58 -7.01
N ASP A 372 1.04 -11.61 -7.71
CA ASP A 372 -0.02 -12.52 -7.23
C ASP A 372 0.27 -13.19 -5.89
N ILE A 373 1.55 -13.31 -5.50
CA ILE A 373 1.96 -13.90 -4.23
C ILE A 373 2.31 -12.85 -3.16
N GLY A 374 1.94 -11.59 -3.39
CA GLY A 374 2.05 -10.52 -2.41
C GLY A 374 3.41 -9.84 -2.31
N HIS A 375 4.41 -10.21 -3.12
CA HIS A 375 5.69 -9.52 -3.13
C HIS A 375 5.60 -8.15 -3.78
N GLN A 376 6.30 -7.18 -3.20
CA GLN A 376 6.44 -5.83 -3.73
C GLN A 376 7.10 -5.83 -5.12
N MET A 377 6.52 -5.05 -6.03
CA MET A 377 7.10 -4.74 -7.32
C MET A 377 7.80 -3.40 -7.24
N VAL A 378 9.01 -3.33 -7.78
CA VAL A 378 9.83 -2.12 -7.85
C VAL A 378 9.86 -1.60 -9.28
N SER A 379 10.01 -0.29 -9.47
CA SER A 379 10.17 0.23 -10.83
C SER A 379 11.45 -0.33 -11.44
N TYR A 380 11.31 -0.83 -12.66
CA TYR A 380 12.36 -1.36 -13.48
C TYR A 380 12.59 -0.40 -14.64
N LYS A 381 13.79 0.14 -14.77
CA LYS A 381 14.26 0.85 -15.98
C LYS A 381 15.25 -0.08 -16.66
N LYS A 382 15.11 -0.28 -17.98
CA LYS A 382 15.99 -1.14 -18.78
C LYS A 382 17.34 -0.45 -18.98
N VAL A 383 18.09 -0.24 -17.89
CA VAL A 383 19.54 -0.02 -17.95
C VAL A 383 20.16 -1.34 -18.39
N LYS A 384 21.31 -1.34 -19.08
CA LYS A 384 22.10 -2.52 -19.51
C LYS A 384 22.48 -3.43 -18.33
N SER A 385 21.49 -3.98 -17.67
CA SER A 385 21.58 -4.69 -16.42
C SER A 385 21.79 -6.15 -16.77
N SER A 386 22.80 -6.75 -16.14
CA SER A 386 23.31 -8.10 -16.37
C SER A 386 22.34 -9.22 -16.00
N TRP A 387 21.06 -8.92 -15.80
CA TRP A 387 20.07 -9.89 -15.39
C TRP A 387 19.59 -10.66 -16.63
N SER A 388 20.11 -11.88 -16.81
CA SER A 388 19.65 -12.85 -17.82
C SER A 388 18.23 -13.33 -17.48
N LEU A 389 17.22 -12.52 -17.84
CA LEU A 389 15.83 -12.76 -17.48
C LEU A 389 15.00 -13.32 -18.66
N ARG A 390 14.11 -14.27 -18.34
CA ARG A 390 13.37 -15.12 -19.30
C ARG A 390 12.18 -14.45 -19.99
N SER A 391 11.79 -13.21 -19.64
CA SER A 391 10.60 -12.57 -20.21
C SER A 391 10.63 -11.04 -20.10
N ASP A 392 10.71 -10.36 -21.25
CA ASP A 392 10.60 -8.89 -21.38
C ASP A 392 9.15 -8.39 -21.50
N CYS A 393 8.14 -9.22 -21.19
CA CYS A 393 6.74 -8.88 -21.43
C CYS A 393 5.97 -8.59 -20.13
N CYS A 394 5.07 -7.60 -20.20
CA CYS A 394 4.09 -7.32 -19.16
C CYS A 394 3.19 -8.55 -18.94
N LYS A 395 3.00 -8.95 -17.68
CA LYS A 395 2.19 -10.10 -17.31
C LYS A 395 0.73 -9.97 -17.73
N GLU A 396 0.15 -8.78 -17.58
CA GLU A 396 -1.28 -8.54 -17.81
C GLU A 396 -1.60 -8.36 -19.29
N CYS A 397 -0.98 -7.38 -19.94
CA CYS A 397 -1.29 -7.07 -21.35
C CYS A 397 -0.42 -7.82 -22.36
N LYS A 398 0.55 -8.62 -21.91
CA LYS A 398 1.52 -9.36 -22.75
C LYS A 398 2.39 -8.49 -23.67
N LYS A 399 2.28 -7.16 -23.63
CA LYS A 399 3.11 -6.25 -24.41
C LYS A 399 4.55 -6.28 -23.90
N LYS A 400 5.51 -6.25 -24.84
CA LYS A 400 6.94 -6.10 -24.53
C LYS A 400 7.18 -4.76 -23.83
N LEU A 401 7.94 -4.79 -22.74
CA LEU A 401 8.36 -3.58 -22.02
C LEU A 401 9.38 -2.86 -22.87
N LYS A 402 9.12 -1.59 -23.20
CA LYS A 402 10.02 -0.78 -24.02
C LYS A 402 11.24 -0.37 -23.18
N ASP A 403 11.02 0.50 -22.18
CA ASP A 403 12.12 1.14 -21.45
C ASP A 403 11.93 1.16 -19.93
N SER A 404 10.67 1.16 -19.46
CA SER A 404 10.33 1.11 -18.05
C SER A 404 9.12 0.21 -17.78
N GLY A 405 9.05 -0.27 -16.55
CA GLY A 405 7.94 -1.04 -16.02
C GLY A 405 8.11 -1.25 -14.54
N PHE A 406 7.45 -2.27 -14.01
CA PHE A 406 7.58 -2.70 -12.64
C PHE A 406 7.94 -4.17 -12.64
N ALA A 407 8.90 -4.57 -11.80
CA ALA A 407 9.35 -5.93 -11.68
C ALA A 407 9.21 -6.40 -10.24
N CYS A 408 8.66 -7.60 -10.07
CA CYS A 408 8.83 -8.35 -8.84
C CYS A 408 10.17 -9.08 -8.92
N THR A 409 11.16 -8.64 -8.16
CA THR A 409 12.52 -9.22 -8.17
C THR A 409 12.53 -10.67 -7.68
N SER A 410 11.62 -11.02 -6.77
CA SER A 410 11.43 -12.39 -6.26
C SER A 410 10.76 -13.32 -7.29
N CYS A 411 9.69 -12.86 -7.95
CA CYS A 411 8.89 -13.70 -8.85
C CYS A 411 9.31 -13.64 -10.32
N LYS A 412 10.18 -12.69 -10.69
CA LYS A 412 10.52 -12.35 -12.08
C LYS A 412 9.30 -12.05 -12.94
N VAL A 413 8.29 -11.41 -12.33
CA VAL A 413 7.05 -10.97 -12.97
C VAL A 413 7.15 -9.49 -13.28
N TYR A 414 6.66 -9.07 -14.44
CA TYR A 414 6.68 -7.67 -14.85
C TYR A 414 5.28 -7.10 -15.11
N LEU A 415 5.12 -5.81 -14.87
CA LEU A 415 3.97 -5.01 -15.29
C LEU A 415 4.47 -3.80 -16.07
N CYS A 416 3.81 -3.45 -17.18
CA CYS A 416 4.06 -2.17 -17.82
C CYS A 416 3.40 -1.03 -17.02
N ASP A 417 3.88 0.19 -17.18
CA ASP A 417 3.35 1.40 -16.52
C ASP A 417 1.82 1.54 -16.71
N GLY A 418 1.31 1.17 -17.89
CA GLY A 418 -0.12 1.13 -18.18
C GLY A 418 -0.90 0.07 -17.39
N CYS A 419 -0.35 -1.13 -17.21
CA CYS A 419 -1.02 -2.16 -16.42
C CYS A 419 -0.90 -1.88 -14.91
N LEU A 420 0.20 -1.28 -14.45
CA LEU A 420 0.32 -0.86 -13.06
C LEU A 420 -0.72 0.20 -12.70
N SER A 421 -0.76 1.29 -13.47
CA SER A 421 -1.62 2.44 -13.19
C SER A 421 -3.10 2.06 -13.11
N VAL A 422 -3.48 1.00 -13.82
CA VAL A 422 -4.83 0.46 -13.90
C VAL A 422 -5.12 -0.57 -12.79
N THR A 423 -4.09 -1.17 -12.19
CA THR A 423 -4.23 -2.34 -11.30
C THR A 423 -3.48 -2.22 -9.95
N PRO A 424 -3.50 -1.08 -9.22
CA PRO A 424 -2.78 -1.00 -7.96
C PRO A 424 -3.36 -1.91 -6.85
N ILE A 425 -4.61 -2.39 -6.96
CA ILE A 425 -5.35 -3.00 -5.84
C ILE A 425 -5.88 -4.43 -6.13
N LYS A 426 -5.77 -5.02 -7.33
CA LYS A 426 -6.28 -6.41 -7.55
C LYS A 426 -5.56 -7.49 -6.73
N PHE A 427 -4.52 -7.15 -5.96
CA PHE A 427 -3.66 -8.08 -5.24
C PHE A 427 -3.88 -8.11 -3.72
N MET A 428 -5.03 -7.60 -3.23
CA MET A 428 -5.50 -7.76 -1.84
C MET A 428 -6.72 -8.69 -1.75
N LYS A 429 -6.75 -9.79 -2.52
CA LYS A 429 -7.64 -10.89 -2.14
C LYS A 429 -6.94 -11.68 -1.03
N SER A 430 -7.47 -11.58 0.19
CA SER A 430 -7.22 -12.56 1.24
C SER A 430 -7.47 -13.96 0.67
N ASN A 431 -6.48 -14.84 0.74
CA ASN A 431 -6.73 -16.27 0.71
C ASN A 431 -7.44 -16.69 2.00
#